data_AF-A0A9P1ES76-F1
#
_entry.id   AF-A0A9P1ES76-F1
#
_cell.length_a   1.000
_cell.length_b   1.000
_cell.length_c   1.000
_cell.angle_alpha   90.00
_cell.angle_beta   90.00
_cell.angle_gamma   90.00
#
_symmetry.space_group_name_H-M   'P 1'
#
loop_
_entity.id
_entity.type
_entity.pdbx_description
1 polymer ?
#
loop_
_entity_poly.entity_id
_entity_poly.type
_entity_poly.pdbx_seq_one_letter_code
_entity_poly.pdbx_strand_id
1 'polypeptide(L)'
;MSSRAVSLLSKCRSQFAQQARGKAHFTFQPSTALPAGLENVEKTKMNLMQSVNEAMRIAMETDDSAVLFGEDVAFGGVFRCSLDLQQKFGKERVFNTPLCEQGIAGFGIGVAAAGATAIAEIQFGDYIFPAYDQLVNEAAKFRYRSGNQFNCGKLTVRTTWGAVGHGALYHSQSPEANFTHTPGLKLVVPRGPIQAKGLLLACIRDPNPCIFFEPKILYRLAAEDVPVGDYEIPLGKAETVRTGKDLTIVSWGTQVHVALEAAQLAKEKLNADVEVIDLQTIQPWDEDHVVESVQKTGRLIVTHEAPISSGFGAEIASTVQKRCFLNLEAPIERVAGYDTPFPHVHEPFYLPTVHRVFDAIKKSYSAVYRWINLRMHPLGSTCLLLLVTAAAMLPAFPVLIFLQGNFPDLPSYYTVDHLALYVLQAGAILLAGLLSMCIYSDVACPLAIKGYAFVFARM
;
A
#
# COMPACT_ATOMS: atom_id res chain seq x y z
N MET A 1 32.26 36.92 -33.10
CA MET A 1 32.64 35.62 -32.51
C MET A 1 32.85 34.63 -33.66
N SER A 2 34.02 33.97 -33.73
CA SER A 2 34.40 33.17 -34.90
C SER A 2 33.53 31.91 -35.07
N SER A 3 33.36 31.44 -36.30
CA SER A 3 32.55 30.25 -36.67
C SER A 3 32.95 28.97 -35.90
N ARG A 4 34.18 28.89 -35.39
CA ARG A 4 34.64 27.81 -34.50
C ARG A 4 33.96 27.82 -33.13
N ALA A 5 33.68 28.98 -32.54
CA ALA A 5 33.02 29.08 -31.24
C ALA A 5 31.55 28.63 -31.30
N VAL A 6 30.86 28.91 -32.41
CA VAL A 6 29.48 28.49 -32.66
C VAL A 6 29.39 26.97 -32.89
N SER A 7 30.35 26.38 -33.60
CA SER A 7 30.47 24.93 -33.81
C SER A 7 30.80 24.16 -32.53
N LEU A 8 31.62 24.72 -31.64
CA LEU A 8 31.95 24.11 -30.34
C LEU A 8 30.76 24.17 -29.39
N LEU A 9 30.02 25.28 -29.35
CA LEU A 9 28.79 25.40 -28.55
C LEU A 9 27.65 24.50 -29.06
N SER A 10 27.53 24.29 -30.37
CA SER A 10 26.51 23.37 -30.91
C SER A 10 26.83 21.90 -30.63
N LYS A 11 28.11 21.49 -30.71
CA LYS A 11 28.56 20.13 -30.34
C LYS A 11 28.46 19.88 -28.83
N CYS A 12 28.73 20.89 -28.01
CA CYS A 12 28.52 20.79 -26.56
C CYS A 12 27.02 20.68 -26.24
N ARG A 13 26.15 21.46 -26.91
CA ARG A 13 24.69 21.32 -26.80
C ARG A 13 24.19 19.94 -27.22
N SER A 14 24.72 19.34 -28.29
CA SER A 14 24.28 18.01 -28.73
C SER A 14 24.76 16.89 -27.79
N GLN A 15 25.95 17.01 -27.20
CA GLN A 15 26.45 16.04 -26.21
C GLN A 15 25.71 16.15 -24.86
N PHE A 16 25.37 17.36 -24.40
CA PHE A 16 24.54 17.55 -23.21
C PHE A 16 23.04 17.26 -23.45
N ALA A 17 22.53 17.43 -24.68
CA ALA A 17 21.14 17.08 -25.00
C ALA A 17 20.91 15.56 -25.15
N GLN A 18 21.97 14.78 -25.43
CA GLN A 18 21.91 13.32 -25.50
C GLN A 18 22.17 12.63 -24.14
N GLN A 19 22.78 13.32 -23.18
CA GLN A 19 22.88 12.83 -21.80
C GLN A 19 21.71 13.34 -20.96
N ALA A 20 20.75 12.42 -20.74
CA ALA A 20 19.65 12.51 -19.78
C ALA A 20 18.44 13.40 -20.14
N ARG A 21 17.74 13.07 -21.23
CA ARG A 21 16.30 12.82 -21.03
C ARG A 21 16.22 11.51 -20.26
N GLY A 22 16.33 11.60 -18.94
CA GLY A 22 16.30 10.43 -18.06
C GLY A 22 15.09 9.58 -18.40
N LYS A 23 15.31 8.30 -18.66
CA LYS A 23 14.24 7.31 -18.64
C LYS A 23 13.48 7.54 -17.33
N ALA A 24 12.14 7.49 -17.36
CA ALA A 24 11.35 7.57 -16.13
C ALA A 24 11.92 6.59 -15.09
N HIS A 25 11.78 6.90 -13.81
CA HIS A 25 12.33 6.08 -12.72
C HIS A 25 11.66 4.68 -12.60
N PHE A 26 10.70 4.40 -13.48
CA PHE A 26 9.93 3.18 -13.63
C PHE A 26 9.66 2.93 -15.12
N THR A 27 9.21 1.71 -15.41
CA THR A 27 8.70 1.25 -16.70
C THR A 27 7.24 0.88 -16.51
N PHE A 28 6.34 1.53 -17.23
CA PHE A 28 4.92 1.19 -17.18
C PHE A 28 4.71 -0.27 -17.60
N GLN A 29 4.01 -1.04 -16.76
CA GLN A 29 3.57 -2.40 -17.06
C GLN A 29 2.05 -2.38 -17.28
N PRO A 30 1.56 -2.63 -18.51
CA PRO A 30 0.13 -2.69 -18.80
C PRO A 30 -0.57 -3.77 -17.98
N SER A 31 -1.85 -3.53 -17.65
CA SER A 31 -2.66 -4.54 -16.97
C SER A 31 -2.85 -5.76 -17.87
N THR A 32 -2.50 -6.94 -17.37
CA THR A 32 -2.73 -8.21 -18.06
C THR A 32 -4.12 -8.77 -17.79
N ALA A 33 -4.69 -8.43 -16.64
CA ALA A 33 -6.06 -8.77 -16.27
C ALA A 33 -7.00 -7.58 -16.52
N LEU A 34 -8.17 -7.88 -17.07
CA LEU A 34 -9.28 -6.95 -17.17
C LEU A 34 -10.21 -7.12 -15.96
N PRO A 35 -10.98 -6.08 -15.60
CA PRO A 35 -12.08 -6.24 -14.67
C PRO A 35 -13.02 -7.36 -15.13
N ALA A 36 -13.53 -8.13 -14.16
CA ALA A 36 -14.36 -9.30 -14.44
C ALA A 36 -15.56 -8.95 -15.33
N GLY A 37 -15.80 -9.74 -16.37
CA GLY A 37 -16.90 -9.52 -17.32
C GLY A 37 -16.58 -8.60 -18.50
N LEU A 38 -15.35 -8.07 -18.58
CA LEU A 38 -14.89 -7.23 -19.70
C LEU A 38 -13.99 -7.98 -20.70
N GLU A 39 -13.87 -9.30 -20.59
CA GLU A 39 -12.89 -10.09 -21.37
C GLU A 39 -13.16 -10.03 -22.87
N ASN A 40 -14.44 -9.97 -23.26
CA ASN A 40 -14.92 -9.99 -24.64
C ASN A 40 -15.38 -8.62 -25.16
N VAL A 41 -15.11 -7.54 -24.43
CA VAL A 41 -15.50 -6.17 -24.82
C VAL A 41 -14.49 -5.61 -25.80
N GLU A 42 -14.97 -4.81 -26.76
CA GLU A 42 -14.10 -4.06 -27.68
C GLU A 42 -13.15 -3.15 -26.89
N LYS A 43 -11.89 -3.06 -27.32
CA LYS A 43 -10.85 -2.27 -26.64
C LYS A 43 -10.29 -1.25 -27.60
N THR A 44 -9.92 -0.11 -27.07
CA THR A 44 -9.19 0.90 -27.82
C THR A 44 -7.98 1.36 -27.04
N LYS A 45 -6.91 1.69 -27.77
CA LYS A 45 -5.66 2.11 -27.14
C LYS A 45 -5.82 3.52 -26.60
N MET A 46 -5.74 3.66 -25.28
CA MET A 46 -5.82 4.94 -24.59
C MET A 46 -4.61 5.12 -23.68
N ASN A 47 -4.13 6.37 -23.58
CA ASN A 47 -3.30 6.76 -22.46
C ASN A 47 -4.13 7.18 -21.23
N LEU A 48 -3.49 7.44 -20.09
CA LEU A 48 -4.21 7.74 -18.86
C LEU A 48 -5.04 9.02 -18.99
N MET A 49 -4.51 10.05 -19.66
CA MET A 49 -5.26 11.29 -19.92
C MET A 49 -6.54 11.04 -20.74
N GLN A 50 -6.44 10.23 -21.79
CA GLN A 50 -7.59 9.85 -22.62
C GLN A 50 -8.61 9.01 -21.86
N SER A 51 -8.15 8.11 -20.99
CA SER A 51 -9.05 7.28 -20.16
C SER A 51 -9.84 8.10 -19.15
N VAL A 52 -9.23 9.15 -18.57
CA VAL A 52 -9.89 10.11 -17.68
C VAL A 52 -10.90 10.94 -18.45
N ASN A 53 -10.55 11.44 -19.64
CA ASN A 53 -11.47 12.14 -20.52
C ASN A 53 -12.70 11.29 -20.86
N GLU A 54 -12.45 10.04 -21.23
CA GLU A 54 -13.50 9.08 -21.58
C GLU A 54 -14.44 8.78 -20.41
N ALA A 55 -13.92 8.61 -19.20
CA ALA A 55 -14.73 8.45 -17.99
C ALA A 55 -15.63 9.67 -17.74
N MET A 56 -15.09 10.89 -17.83
CA MET A 56 -15.90 12.11 -17.68
C MET A 56 -16.94 12.24 -18.80
N ARG A 57 -16.58 11.90 -20.04
CA ARG A 57 -17.51 11.90 -21.18
C ARG A 57 -18.69 10.96 -20.93
N ILE A 58 -18.43 9.73 -20.50
CA ILE A 58 -19.47 8.73 -20.18
C ILE A 58 -20.34 9.23 -19.02
N ALA A 59 -19.74 9.76 -17.95
CA ALA A 59 -20.49 10.30 -16.82
C ALA A 59 -21.44 11.43 -17.25
N MET A 60 -20.97 12.34 -18.12
CA MET A 60 -21.79 13.46 -18.61
C MET A 60 -22.85 13.05 -19.63
N GLU A 61 -22.63 11.97 -20.38
CA GLU A 61 -23.64 11.37 -21.27
C GLU A 61 -24.73 10.62 -20.52
N THR A 62 -24.39 10.01 -19.39
CA THR A 62 -25.30 9.16 -18.61
C THR A 62 -26.01 9.91 -17.49
N ASP A 63 -25.52 11.10 -17.12
CA ASP A 63 -26.13 11.97 -16.12
C ASP A 63 -26.21 13.41 -16.64
N ASP A 64 -27.42 13.84 -17.00
CA ASP A 64 -27.70 15.20 -17.48
C ASP A 64 -27.41 16.29 -16.44
N SER A 65 -27.38 15.93 -15.15
CA SER A 65 -27.05 16.86 -14.06
C SER A 65 -25.55 17.05 -13.87
N ALA A 66 -24.70 16.22 -14.50
CA ALA A 66 -23.27 16.28 -14.29
C ALA A 66 -22.64 17.55 -14.88
N VAL A 67 -21.85 18.24 -14.06
CA VAL A 67 -21.07 19.42 -14.45
C VAL A 67 -19.60 19.24 -14.12
N LEU A 68 -18.73 19.70 -15.01
CA LEU A 68 -17.29 19.73 -14.87
C LEU A 68 -16.82 21.19 -14.73
N PHE A 69 -16.13 21.50 -13.66
CA PHE A 69 -15.64 22.85 -13.40
C PHE A 69 -14.30 22.85 -12.68
N GLY A 70 -13.55 23.92 -12.89
CA GLY A 70 -12.23 24.14 -12.30
C GLY A 70 -11.49 25.20 -13.09
N GLU A 71 -10.22 25.40 -12.76
CA GLU A 71 -9.37 26.30 -13.52
C GLU A 71 -9.05 25.68 -14.89
N ASP A 72 -9.26 26.45 -15.97
CA ASP A 72 -8.82 26.09 -17.32
C ASP A 72 -9.44 24.84 -17.97
N VAL A 73 -10.46 24.23 -17.37
CA VAL A 73 -11.12 23.02 -17.89
C VAL A 73 -11.85 23.23 -19.22
N ALA A 74 -12.29 24.46 -19.53
CA ALA A 74 -13.09 24.79 -20.71
C ALA A 74 -12.38 24.50 -22.04
N PHE A 75 -11.08 24.84 -22.15
CA PHE A 75 -10.31 24.60 -23.38
C PHE A 75 -9.73 23.18 -23.45
N GLY A 76 -9.98 22.37 -22.42
CA GLY A 76 -9.50 20.99 -22.28
C GLY A 76 -8.60 20.74 -21.08
N GLY A 77 -8.32 21.76 -20.25
CA GLY A 77 -7.43 21.63 -19.10
C GLY A 77 -5.95 21.63 -19.49
N VAL A 78 -5.08 21.98 -18.54
CA VAL A 78 -3.63 22.09 -18.77
C VAL A 78 -2.99 20.74 -19.15
N PHE A 79 -3.60 19.63 -18.71
CA PHE A 79 -3.18 18.27 -19.06
C PHE A 79 -3.97 17.63 -20.20
N ARG A 80 -4.97 18.32 -20.76
CA ARG A 80 -5.88 17.82 -21.81
C ARG A 80 -6.91 16.78 -21.35
N CYS A 81 -7.11 16.60 -20.04
CA CYS A 81 -8.09 15.63 -19.51
C CYS A 81 -9.54 15.98 -19.87
N SER A 82 -9.89 17.24 -20.13
CA SER A 82 -11.26 17.67 -20.47
C SER A 82 -11.42 18.12 -21.92
N LEU A 83 -10.48 17.74 -22.80
CA LEU A 83 -10.49 18.11 -24.21
C LEU A 83 -11.85 17.76 -24.87
N ASP A 84 -12.36 18.69 -25.68
CA ASP A 84 -13.62 18.62 -26.44
C ASP A 84 -14.92 18.45 -25.62
N LEU A 85 -14.85 18.33 -24.29
CA LEU A 85 -16.05 18.16 -23.44
C LEU A 85 -16.94 19.40 -23.46
N GLN A 86 -16.38 20.61 -23.41
CA GLN A 86 -17.19 21.84 -23.49
C GLN A 86 -17.88 21.98 -24.86
N GLN A 87 -17.19 21.63 -25.94
CA GLN A 87 -17.79 21.66 -27.28
C GLN A 87 -18.98 20.69 -27.37
N LYS A 88 -18.88 19.54 -26.71
CA LYS A 88 -19.91 18.50 -26.72
C LYS A 88 -21.10 18.77 -25.81
N PHE A 89 -20.85 19.19 -24.57
CA PHE A 89 -21.89 19.33 -23.53
C PHE A 89 -22.31 20.78 -23.27
N GLY A 90 -21.63 21.75 -23.89
CA GLY A 90 -21.92 23.17 -23.75
C GLY A 90 -21.27 23.83 -22.53
N LYS A 91 -21.19 25.16 -22.59
CA LYS A 91 -20.59 26.01 -21.56
C LYS A 91 -21.28 25.97 -20.19
N GLU A 92 -22.54 25.54 -20.14
CA GLU A 92 -23.29 25.44 -18.88
C GLU A 92 -22.90 24.19 -18.08
N ARG A 93 -22.34 23.17 -18.76
CA ARG A 93 -21.94 21.91 -18.13
C ARG A 93 -20.43 21.73 -18.00
N VAL A 94 -19.64 22.44 -18.80
CA VAL A 94 -18.18 22.48 -18.67
C VAL A 94 -17.72 23.94 -18.65
N PHE A 95 -17.24 24.43 -17.52
CA PHE A 95 -16.90 25.86 -17.37
C PHE A 95 -15.71 26.12 -16.46
N ASN A 96 -15.02 27.24 -16.73
CA ASN A 96 -13.93 27.70 -15.90
C ASN A 96 -14.47 28.39 -14.63
N THR A 97 -13.78 28.18 -13.51
CA THR A 97 -13.97 28.94 -12.28
C THR A 97 -12.97 30.10 -12.20
N PRO A 98 -13.18 31.08 -11.29
CA PRO A 98 -12.10 31.92 -10.80
C PRO A 98 -10.98 31.06 -10.19
N LEU A 99 -9.76 31.61 -10.13
CA LEU A 99 -8.57 30.95 -9.61
C LEU A 99 -8.61 30.95 -8.06
N CYS A 100 -9.29 29.95 -7.48
CA CYS A 100 -9.57 29.86 -6.05
C CYS A 100 -10.06 28.46 -5.64
N GLU A 101 -9.16 27.62 -5.14
CA GLU A 101 -9.44 26.20 -4.87
C GLU A 101 -10.46 25.98 -3.75
N GLN A 102 -10.44 26.81 -2.71
CA GLN A 102 -11.49 26.80 -1.68
C GLN A 102 -12.88 27.12 -2.25
N GLY A 103 -12.94 28.01 -3.25
CA GLY A 103 -14.15 28.35 -3.96
C GLY A 103 -14.63 27.20 -4.82
N ILE A 104 -13.71 26.53 -5.54
CA ILE A 104 -14.00 25.33 -6.34
C ILE A 104 -14.63 24.23 -5.47
N ALA A 105 -13.99 23.89 -4.35
CA ALA A 105 -14.51 22.84 -3.47
C ALA A 105 -15.85 23.22 -2.82
N GLY A 106 -15.98 24.44 -2.27
CA GLY A 106 -17.23 24.91 -1.68
C GLY A 106 -18.39 24.98 -2.69
N PHE A 107 -18.10 25.45 -3.89
CA PHE A 107 -19.07 25.45 -5.00
C PHE A 107 -19.50 24.02 -5.36
N GLY A 108 -18.55 23.10 -5.50
CA GLY A 108 -18.85 21.69 -5.78
C GLY A 108 -19.70 21.01 -4.70
N ILE A 109 -19.43 21.30 -3.42
CA ILE A 109 -20.27 20.83 -2.31
C ILE A 109 -21.71 21.34 -2.47
N GLY A 110 -21.88 22.62 -2.81
CA GLY A 110 -23.20 23.22 -3.05
C GLY A 110 -23.96 22.58 -4.21
N VAL A 111 -23.29 22.35 -5.33
CA VAL A 111 -23.85 21.65 -6.51
C VAL A 111 -24.28 20.23 -6.14
N ALA A 112 -23.42 19.48 -5.45
CA ALA A 112 -23.71 18.12 -5.02
C ALA A 112 -24.86 18.07 -3.98
N ALA A 113 -24.92 19.04 -3.06
CA ALA A 113 -25.99 19.16 -2.08
C ALA A 113 -27.35 19.50 -2.72
N ALA A 114 -27.36 20.18 -3.87
CA ALA A 114 -28.56 20.41 -4.67
C ALA A 114 -29.00 19.17 -5.49
N GLY A 115 -28.22 18.09 -5.48
CA GLY A 115 -28.55 16.81 -6.11
C GLY A 115 -27.96 16.59 -7.50
N ALA A 116 -27.16 17.54 -8.01
CA ALA A 116 -26.43 17.42 -9.28
C ALA A 116 -25.08 16.75 -9.08
N THR A 117 -24.54 16.12 -10.14
CA THR A 117 -23.19 15.53 -10.10
C THR A 117 -22.12 16.58 -10.33
N ALA A 118 -21.22 16.74 -9.35
CA ALA A 118 -20.19 17.77 -9.35
C ALA A 118 -18.81 17.14 -9.55
N ILE A 119 -18.22 17.36 -10.74
CA ILE A 119 -16.87 16.94 -11.06
C ILE A 119 -15.96 18.17 -10.99
N ALA A 120 -15.28 18.34 -9.86
CA ALA A 120 -14.38 19.47 -9.62
C ALA A 120 -12.94 19.11 -10.00
N GLU A 121 -12.25 19.97 -10.76
CA GLU A 121 -10.81 19.85 -10.99
C GLU A 121 -10.04 20.83 -10.10
N ILE A 122 -9.11 20.30 -9.30
CA ILE A 122 -8.02 21.07 -8.71
C ILE A 122 -6.77 20.83 -9.56
N GLN A 123 -6.16 21.89 -10.07
CA GLN A 123 -5.18 21.80 -11.15
C GLN A 123 -3.94 20.96 -10.80
N PHE A 124 -3.45 21.05 -9.55
CA PHE A 124 -2.43 20.16 -9.02
C PHE A 124 -2.78 19.73 -7.60
N GLY A 125 -2.46 18.48 -7.23
CA GLY A 125 -2.70 17.98 -5.87
C GLY A 125 -1.91 18.79 -4.84
N ASP A 126 -0.82 19.43 -5.26
CA ASP A 126 -0.06 20.42 -4.51
C ASP A 126 -0.88 21.66 -4.11
N TYR A 127 -1.92 21.99 -4.87
CA TYR A 127 -2.81 23.15 -4.69
C TYR A 127 -4.15 22.79 -4.05
N ILE A 128 -4.33 21.56 -3.56
CA ILE A 128 -5.58 21.15 -2.90
C ILE A 128 -5.72 21.74 -1.48
N PHE A 129 -4.62 22.21 -0.87
CA PHE A 129 -4.61 22.63 0.53
C PHE A 129 -5.47 23.88 0.86
N PRO A 130 -5.63 24.90 -0.01
CA PRO A 130 -6.63 25.94 0.22
C PRO A 130 -8.06 25.37 0.34
N ALA A 131 -8.37 24.29 -0.38
CA ALA A 131 -9.65 23.59 -0.28
C ALA A 131 -9.76 22.64 0.93
N TYR A 132 -8.71 22.48 1.73
CA TYR A 132 -8.65 21.46 2.77
C TYR A 132 -9.78 21.60 3.80
N ASP A 133 -10.10 22.82 4.23
CA ASP A 133 -11.20 23.07 5.16
C ASP A 133 -12.57 22.63 4.57
N GLN A 134 -12.84 22.99 3.32
CA GLN A 134 -14.07 22.58 2.63
C GLN A 134 -14.14 21.06 2.48
N LEU A 135 -13.04 20.38 2.18
CA LEU A 135 -13.06 18.93 2.02
C LEU A 135 -13.18 18.21 3.37
N VAL A 136 -12.44 18.67 4.38
CA VAL A 136 -12.34 17.98 5.67
C VAL A 136 -13.47 18.32 6.63
N ASN A 137 -13.82 19.59 6.77
CA ASN A 137 -14.85 20.03 7.71
C ASN A 137 -16.25 20.05 7.09
N GLU A 138 -16.36 20.39 5.81
CA GLU A 138 -17.67 20.48 5.15
C GLU A 138 -18.03 19.18 4.44
N ALA A 139 -17.32 18.78 3.38
CA ALA A 139 -17.71 17.65 2.52
C ALA A 139 -17.76 16.33 3.30
N ALA A 140 -16.67 15.98 4.00
CA ALA A 140 -16.57 14.72 4.73
C ALA A 140 -17.66 14.54 5.80
N LYS A 141 -18.07 15.65 6.43
CA LYS A 141 -19.00 15.62 7.56
C LYS A 141 -20.43 15.96 7.14
N PHE A 142 -20.68 16.33 5.88
CA PHE A 142 -21.95 16.88 5.41
C PHE A 142 -23.15 15.95 5.66
N ARG A 143 -22.98 14.65 5.36
CA ARG A 143 -24.00 13.62 5.60
C ARG A 143 -24.20 13.35 7.09
N TYR A 144 -23.11 13.25 7.84
CA TYR A 144 -23.14 12.91 9.26
C TYR A 144 -23.77 14.04 10.10
N ARG A 145 -23.33 15.28 9.90
CA ARG A 145 -23.78 16.45 10.68
C ARG A 145 -25.27 16.78 10.51
N SER A 146 -25.87 16.33 9.40
CA SER A 146 -27.28 16.55 9.09
C SER A 146 -28.18 15.36 9.47
N GLY A 147 -27.62 14.27 10.04
CA GLY A 147 -28.39 13.04 10.23
C GLY A 147 -28.95 12.48 8.91
N ASN A 148 -28.18 12.62 7.83
CA ASN A 148 -28.55 12.24 6.45
C ASN A 148 -29.72 13.04 5.83
N GLN A 149 -30.12 14.18 6.40
CA GLN A 149 -31.09 15.08 5.76
C GLN A 149 -30.51 15.76 4.50
N PHE A 150 -29.20 16.02 4.50
CA PHE A 150 -28.47 16.56 3.36
C PHE A 150 -27.17 15.79 3.13
N ASN A 151 -26.68 15.73 1.91
CA ASN A 151 -25.39 15.13 1.59
C ASN A 151 -24.78 15.75 0.34
N CYS A 152 -23.46 15.70 0.21
CA CYS A 152 -22.72 16.07 -0.99
C CYS A 152 -22.08 14.82 -1.62
N GLY A 153 -22.80 13.70 -1.63
CA GLY A 153 -22.27 12.41 -2.08
C GLY A 153 -21.82 12.43 -3.54
N LYS A 154 -22.53 13.18 -4.39
CA LYS A 154 -22.24 13.32 -5.82
C LYS A 154 -21.07 14.27 -6.14
N LEU A 155 -20.18 14.51 -5.19
CA LEU A 155 -18.97 15.31 -5.38
C LEU A 155 -17.79 14.39 -5.67
N THR A 156 -17.15 14.59 -6.82
CA THR A 156 -15.81 14.05 -7.09
C THR A 156 -14.85 15.20 -7.34
N VAL A 157 -13.82 15.28 -6.51
CA VAL A 157 -12.69 16.20 -6.71
C VAL A 157 -11.57 15.41 -7.34
N ARG A 158 -11.21 15.75 -8.57
CA ARG A 158 -10.09 15.16 -9.28
C ARG A 158 -8.92 16.12 -9.33
N THR A 159 -7.71 15.59 -9.17
CA THR A 159 -6.50 16.39 -9.17
C THR A 159 -5.28 15.60 -9.59
N THR A 160 -4.25 16.27 -10.07
CA THR A 160 -3.01 15.61 -10.47
C THR A 160 -2.17 15.23 -9.26
N TRP A 161 -1.41 14.15 -9.35
CA TRP A 161 -0.74 13.54 -8.19
C TRP A 161 0.65 13.01 -8.55
N GLY A 162 1.56 12.96 -7.57
CA GLY A 162 2.84 12.27 -7.67
C GLY A 162 3.93 13.03 -8.42
N ALA A 163 5.15 12.49 -8.38
CA ALA A 163 6.34 13.05 -9.02
C ALA A 163 6.23 13.11 -10.55
N VAL A 164 7.04 13.97 -11.18
CA VAL A 164 7.04 14.15 -12.65
C VAL A 164 8.45 14.32 -13.26
N GLY A 165 9.51 14.11 -12.49
CA GLY A 165 10.90 14.22 -12.91
C GLY A 165 11.55 15.59 -12.65
N HIS A 166 10.74 16.65 -12.50
CA HIS A 166 11.21 18.04 -12.40
C HIS A 166 10.17 18.98 -11.75
N GLY A 167 9.19 18.45 -11.03
CA GLY A 167 8.07 19.25 -10.51
C GLY A 167 8.40 20.02 -9.22
N ALA A 168 9.49 19.65 -8.53
CA ALA A 168 9.95 20.25 -7.28
C ALA A 168 8.83 20.29 -6.22
N LEU A 169 8.77 21.35 -5.43
CA LEU A 169 7.93 21.42 -4.24
C LEU A 169 6.41 21.44 -4.54
N TYR A 170 6.01 21.95 -5.70
CA TYR A 170 4.63 22.34 -5.97
C TYR A 170 4.00 21.69 -7.22
N HIS A 171 4.68 20.71 -7.80
CA HIS A 171 4.09 19.89 -8.86
C HIS A 171 4.44 18.40 -8.69
N SER A 172 4.70 17.94 -7.46
CA SER A 172 5.20 16.58 -7.19
C SER A 172 4.69 15.97 -5.88
N GLN A 173 3.82 16.67 -5.16
CA GLN A 173 3.28 16.15 -3.91
C GLN A 173 2.37 14.94 -4.13
N SER A 174 2.35 14.09 -3.09
CA SER A 174 1.44 12.96 -2.92
C SER A 174 0.68 13.19 -1.59
N PRO A 175 -0.41 13.98 -1.60
CA PRO A 175 -1.05 14.47 -0.39
C PRO A 175 -2.10 13.53 0.21
N GLU A 176 -2.22 12.29 -0.27
CA GLU A 176 -3.27 11.35 0.15
C GLU A 176 -3.30 11.17 1.68
N ALA A 177 -2.14 11.07 2.32
CA ALA A 177 -2.03 10.87 3.76
C ALA A 177 -2.68 12.01 4.56
N ASN A 178 -2.63 13.25 4.05
CA ASN A 178 -3.29 14.40 4.69
C ASN A 178 -4.81 14.17 4.79
N PHE A 179 -5.42 13.51 3.82
CA PHE A 179 -6.86 13.28 3.80
C PHE A 179 -7.28 11.95 4.46
N THR A 180 -6.38 10.97 4.59
CA THR A 180 -6.71 9.64 5.14
C THR A 180 -7.22 9.68 6.58
N HIS A 181 -6.81 10.68 7.36
CA HIS A 181 -7.30 10.89 8.73
C HIS A 181 -8.67 11.62 8.80
N THR A 182 -9.41 11.67 7.69
CA THR A 182 -10.71 12.33 7.60
C THR A 182 -11.82 11.33 7.27
N PRO A 183 -12.54 10.79 8.27
CA PRO A 183 -13.71 9.94 8.03
C PRO A 183 -14.79 10.67 7.21
N GLY A 184 -15.34 9.97 6.22
CA GLY A 184 -16.38 10.48 5.33
C GLY A 184 -15.90 10.84 3.92
N LEU A 185 -14.58 10.92 3.69
CA LEU A 185 -14.00 11.00 2.35
C LEU A 185 -13.62 9.63 1.83
N LYS A 186 -13.68 9.45 0.50
CA LYS A 186 -13.02 8.35 -0.20
C LYS A 186 -11.83 8.86 -1.03
N LEU A 187 -10.71 8.15 -1.01
CA LEU A 187 -9.47 8.55 -1.66
C LEU A 187 -9.01 7.44 -2.60
N VAL A 188 -8.74 7.79 -3.86
CA VAL A 188 -8.50 6.80 -4.92
C VAL A 188 -7.33 7.24 -5.80
N VAL A 189 -6.43 6.30 -6.13
CA VAL A 189 -5.22 6.52 -6.94
C VAL A 189 -5.09 5.36 -7.95
N PRO A 190 -5.37 5.56 -9.26
CA PRO A 190 -5.20 4.52 -10.27
C PRO A 190 -3.72 4.33 -10.66
N ARG A 191 -3.34 3.14 -11.10
CA ARG A 191 -1.98 2.85 -11.62
C ARG A 191 -1.84 2.94 -13.15
N GLY A 192 -2.95 3.02 -13.89
CA GLY A 192 -2.96 2.88 -15.35
C GLY A 192 -4.30 3.27 -15.98
N PRO A 193 -4.36 3.37 -17.33
CA PRO A 193 -5.56 3.78 -18.06
C PRO A 193 -6.84 2.96 -17.79
N ILE A 194 -6.76 1.63 -17.69
CA ILE A 194 -7.92 0.78 -17.37
C ILE A 194 -8.45 1.13 -15.98
N GLN A 195 -7.55 1.17 -14.99
CA GLN A 195 -7.89 1.51 -13.62
C GLN A 195 -8.45 2.93 -13.52
N ALA A 196 -7.84 3.89 -14.22
CA ALA A 196 -8.25 5.29 -14.15
C ALA A 196 -9.68 5.51 -14.63
N LYS A 197 -10.07 4.89 -15.75
CA LYS A 197 -11.44 5.01 -16.25
C LYS A 197 -12.46 4.37 -15.29
N GLY A 198 -12.24 3.10 -14.91
CA GLY A 198 -13.20 2.37 -14.08
C GLY A 198 -13.34 2.94 -12.67
N LEU A 199 -12.22 3.35 -12.05
CA LEU A 199 -12.23 3.94 -10.71
C LEU A 199 -12.80 5.37 -10.72
N LEU A 200 -12.55 6.18 -11.76
CA LEU A 200 -13.13 7.52 -11.83
C LEU A 200 -14.64 7.47 -12.02
N LEU A 201 -15.15 6.58 -12.88
CA LEU A 201 -16.59 6.36 -13.01
C LEU A 201 -17.21 5.91 -11.67
N ALA A 202 -16.56 4.99 -10.97
CA ALA A 202 -16.98 4.57 -9.65
C ALA A 202 -16.99 5.73 -8.63
N CYS A 203 -15.97 6.61 -8.62
CA CYS A 203 -15.95 7.81 -7.78
C CYS A 203 -17.11 8.77 -8.08
N ILE A 204 -17.37 9.03 -9.37
CA ILE A 204 -18.42 9.97 -9.79
C ILE A 204 -19.81 9.50 -9.35
N ARG A 205 -20.03 8.18 -9.33
CA ARG A 205 -21.31 7.56 -9.00
C ARG A 205 -21.44 7.16 -7.52
N ASP A 206 -20.33 7.13 -6.79
CA ASP A 206 -20.35 6.80 -5.36
C ASP A 206 -21.19 7.83 -4.59
N PRO A 207 -22.03 7.39 -3.64
CA PRO A 207 -22.81 8.33 -2.84
C PRO A 207 -21.97 8.98 -1.72
N ASN A 208 -20.66 9.16 -1.87
CA ASN A 208 -19.79 9.83 -0.90
C ASN A 208 -18.78 10.74 -1.62
N PRO A 209 -18.40 11.87 -1.00
CA PRO A 209 -17.41 12.76 -1.59
C PRO A 209 -16.08 12.00 -1.82
N CYS A 210 -15.66 11.95 -3.07
CA CYS A 210 -14.45 11.26 -3.50
C CYS A 210 -13.35 12.26 -3.88
N ILE A 211 -12.11 11.95 -3.54
CA ILE A 211 -10.91 12.60 -4.09
C ILE A 211 -10.19 11.59 -4.97
N PHE A 212 -10.07 11.91 -6.25
CA PHE A 212 -9.43 11.09 -7.26
C PHE A 212 -8.09 11.70 -7.68
N PHE A 213 -7.01 11.01 -7.35
CA PHE A 213 -5.64 11.46 -7.58
C PHE A 213 -5.06 10.84 -8.83
N GLU A 214 -4.74 11.64 -9.84
CA GLU A 214 -4.29 11.18 -11.16
C GLU A 214 -2.76 11.25 -11.27
N PRO A 215 -2.01 10.12 -11.33
CA PRO A 215 -0.56 10.17 -11.39
C PRO A 215 -0.08 10.83 -12.68
N LYS A 216 0.41 12.06 -12.56
CA LYS A 216 0.58 12.96 -13.70
C LYS A 216 1.67 12.53 -14.67
N ILE A 217 2.68 11.83 -14.17
CA ILE A 217 3.73 11.23 -14.99
C ILE A 217 3.18 10.17 -15.96
N LEU A 218 2.06 9.52 -15.61
CA LEU A 218 1.44 8.47 -16.42
C LEU A 218 0.56 9.02 -17.54
N TYR A 219 0.12 10.28 -17.51
CA TYR A 219 -0.84 10.83 -18.48
C TYR A 219 -0.52 10.52 -19.94
N ARG A 220 0.76 10.63 -20.32
CA ARG A 220 1.22 10.39 -21.69
C ARG A 220 2.18 9.19 -21.81
N LEU A 221 2.71 8.70 -20.68
CA LEU A 221 3.64 7.57 -20.67
C LEU A 221 2.92 6.22 -20.67
N ALA A 222 1.82 6.10 -19.93
CA ALA A 222 1.05 4.87 -19.83
C ALA A 222 0.03 4.82 -20.96
N ALA A 223 0.08 3.78 -21.79
CA ALA A 223 -0.93 3.50 -22.80
C ALA A 223 -1.18 2.00 -22.89
N GLU A 224 -2.46 1.60 -22.88
CA GLU A 224 -2.89 0.21 -22.94
C GLU A 224 -4.25 0.08 -23.63
N ASP A 225 -4.69 -1.15 -23.86
CA ASP A 225 -5.97 -1.46 -24.51
C ASP A 225 -7.10 -1.38 -23.48
N VAL A 226 -7.78 -0.23 -23.44
CA VAL A 226 -8.86 0.07 -22.48
C VAL A 226 -10.20 -0.40 -23.04
N PRO A 227 -11.04 -1.12 -22.26
CA PRO A 227 -12.40 -1.47 -22.67
C PRO A 227 -13.22 -0.23 -23.07
N VAL A 228 -13.88 -0.31 -24.23
CA VAL A 228 -14.82 0.70 -24.72
C VAL A 228 -16.13 0.58 -23.95
N GLY A 229 -16.87 1.68 -23.83
CA GLY A 229 -18.15 1.70 -23.12
C GLY A 229 -18.02 1.88 -21.60
N ASP A 230 -19.14 1.72 -20.91
CA ASP A 230 -19.26 1.99 -19.47
C ASP A 230 -18.83 0.79 -18.62
N TYR A 231 -17.96 1.01 -17.64
CA TYR A 231 -17.62 0.02 -16.62
C TYR A 231 -17.07 0.69 -15.36
N GLU A 232 -17.13 -0.04 -14.25
CA GLU A 232 -16.62 0.40 -12.96
C GLU A 232 -15.62 -0.59 -12.40
N ILE A 233 -14.69 -0.08 -11.60
CA ILE A 233 -13.85 -0.89 -10.73
C ILE A 233 -14.30 -0.58 -9.29
N PRO A 234 -14.63 -1.61 -8.47
CA PRO A 234 -15.13 -1.38 -7.12
C PRO A 234 -14.14 -0.57 -6.26
N LEU A 235 -14.65 0.48 -5.60
CA LEU A 235 -13.88 1.22 -4.61
C LEU A 235 -13.68 0.36 -3.34
N GLY A 236 -12.57 0.57 -2.65
CA GLY A 236 -12.20 -0.19 -1.45
C GLY A 236 -11.78 -1.63 -1.73
N LYS A 237 -11.41 -1.94 -2.98
CA LYS A 237 -10.89 -3.26 -3.39
C LYS A 237 -9.49 -3.15 -3.96
N ALA A 238 -8.57 -3.91 -3.37
CA ALA A 238 -7.20 -4.01 -3.86
C ALA A 238 -7.10 -5.06 -4.97
N GLU A 239 -6.02 -5.00 -5.76
CA GLU A 239 -5.74 -5.95 -6.84
C GLU A 239 -4.36 -6.57 -6.65
N THR A 240 -4.28 -7.90 -6.66
CA THR A 240 -2.99 -8.60 -6.75
C THR A 240 -2.52 -8.61 -8.20
N VAL A 241 -1.61 -7.71 -8.55
CA VAL A 241 -1.08 -7.54 -9.91
C VAL A 241 0.04 -8.52 -10.26
N ARG A 242 0.68 -9.11 -9.25
CA ARG A 242 1.65 -10.20 -9.38
C ARG A 242 1.48 -11.14 -8.20
N THR A 243 1.25 -12.43 -8.45
CA THR A 243 1.20 -13.42 -7.37
C THR A 243 2.60 -13.76 -6.87
N GLY A 244 2.69 -14.15 -5.60
CA GLY A 244 3.92 -14.63 -4.99
C GLY A 244 3.66 -15.32 -3.66
N LYS A 245 4.71 -15.88 -3.06
CA LYS A 245 4.59 -16.70 -1.85
C LYS A 245 5.61 -16.36 -0.76
N ASP A 246 6.66 -15.61 -1.06
CA ASP A 246 7.75 -15.40 -0.11
C ASP A 246 7.70 -14.02 0.58
N LEU A 247 7.12 -13.01 -0.08
CA LEU A 247 6.99 -11.64 0.44
C LEU A 247 5.86 -10.88 -0.26
N THR A 248 5.15 -10.02 0.46
CA THR A 248 4.13 -9.12 -0.08
C THR A 248 4.65 -7.68 -0.18
N ILE A 249 4.45 -7.02 -1.32
CA ILE A 249 4.64 -5.58 -1.50
C ILE A 249 3.27 -4.92 -1.75
N VAL A 250 2.96 -3.89 -0.98
CA VAL A 250 1.75 -3.05 -1.18
C VAL A 250 2.17 -1.66 -1.64
N SER A 251 1.49 -1.15 -2.68
CA SER A 251 1.73 0.16 -3.27
C SER A 251 0.46 0.68 -3.97
N TRP A 252 0.50 1.92 -4.47
CA TRP A 252 -0.53 2.53 -5.32
C TRP A 252 0.10 3.48 -6.34
N GLY A 253 -0.68 3.88 -7.36
CA GLY A 253 -0.24 4.82 -8.39
C GLY A 253 0.98 4.35 -9.18
N THR A 254 1.87 5.28 -9.52
CA THR A 254 3.11 4.99 -10.27
C THR A 254 4.00 3.96 -9.56
N GLN A 255 4.00 3.97 -8.23
CA GLN A 255 4.89 3.16 -7.41
C GLN A 255 4.60 1.64 -7.53
N VAL A 256 3.42 1.25 -8.01
CA VAL A 256 3.12 -0.15 -8.37
C VAL A 256 4.08 -0.68 -9.44
N HIS A 257 4.42 0.14 -10.43
CA HIS A 257 5.36 -0.25 -11.50
C HIS A 257 6.78 -0.42 -10.96
N VAL A 258 7.18 0.41 -9.99
CA VAL A 258 8.46 0.27 -9.26
C VAL A 258 8.48 -1.03 -8.45
N ALA A 259 7.38 -1.38 -7.78
CA ALA A 259 7.25 -2.62 -7.02
C ALA A 259 7.33 -3.86 -7.93
N LEU A 260 6.70 -3.83 -9.10
CA LEU A 260 6.78 -4.90 -10.10
C LEU A 260 8.22 -5.11 -10.62
N GLU A 261 8.94 -4.02 -10.91
CA GLU A 261 10.36 -4.11 -11.30
C GLU A 261 11.24 -4.65 -10.15
N ALA A 262 11.00 -4.21 -8.91
CA ALA A 262 11.74 -4.71 -7.76
C ALA A 262 11.46 -6.20 -7.50
N ALA A 263 10.22 -6.65 -7.69
CA ALA A 263 9.83 -8.06 -7.62
C ALA A 263 10.52 -8.89 -8.71
N GLN A 264 10.62 -8.38 -9.94
CA GLN A 264 11.36 -9.04 -11.01
C GLN A 264 12.86 -9.14 -10.68
N LEU A 265 13.47 -8.06 -10.19
CA LEU A 265 14.86 -8.05 -9.78
C LEU A 265 15.12 -9.02 -8.61
N ALA A 266 14.18 -9.11 -7.66
CA ALA A 266 14.22 -10.08 -6.57
C ALA A 266 14.17 -11.52 -7.08
N LYS A 267 13.32 -11.81 -8.07
CA LYS A 267 13.25 -13.13 -8.69
C LYS A 267 14.58 -13.51 -9.36
N GLU A 268 15.19 -12.58 -10.10
CA GLU A 268 16.44 -12.84 -10.83
C GLU A 268 17.66 -12.97 -9.93
N LYS A 269 17.77 -12.15 -8.89
CA LYS A 269 18.99 -12.05 -8.07
C LYS A 269 18.94 -12.88 -6.79
N LEU A 270 17.74 -13.11 -6.25
CA LEU A 270 17.54 -13.79 -4.97
C LEU A 270 16.68 -15.06 -5.09
N ASN A 271 16.10 -15.33 -6.27
CA ASN A 271 15.08 -16.36 -6.47
C ASN A 271 13.86 -16.21 -5.52
N ALA A 272 13.60 -14.99 -5.06
CA ALA A 272 12.45 -14.66 -4.23
C ALA A 272 11.20 -14.46 -5.08
N ASP A 273 10.07 -15.04 -4.68
CA ASP A 273 8.79 -14.91 -5.33
C ASP A 273 7.87 -13.92 -4.59
N VAL A 274 7.83 -12.70 -5.11
CA VAL A 274 7.27 -11.51 -4.45
C VAL A 274 5.86 -11.19 -4.96
N GLU A 275 4.87 -11.26 -4.09
CA GLU A 275 3.53 -10.79 -4.39
C GLU A 275 3.49 -9.26 -4.42
N VAL A 276 2.78 -8.68 -5.41
CA VAL A 276 2.59 -7.22 -5.52
C VAL A 276 1.10 -6.92 -5.56
N ILE A 277 0.68 -6.03 -4.66
CA ILE A 277 -0.70 -5.57 -4.51
C ILE A 277 -0.77 -4.07 -4.85
N ASP A 278 -1.66 -3.74 -5.78
CA ASP A 278 -2.13 -2.37 -6.00
C ASP A 278 -3.33 -2.09 -5.09
N LEU A 279 -3.20 -1.11 -4.22
CA LEU A 279 -4.24 -0.78 -3.26
C LEU A 279 -5.46 -0.12 -3.91
N GLN A 280 -5.26 0.64 -4.99
CA GLN A 280 -6.27 1.44 -5.72
C GLN A 280 -7.01 2.50 -4.87
N THR A 281 -7.72 2.09 -3.82
CA THR A 281 -8.41 2.96 -2.86
C THR A 281 -7.60 3.06 -1.57
N ILE A 282 -7.17 4.28 -1.23
CA ILE A 282 -6.39 4.55 -0.01
C ILE A 282 -7.32 4.65 1.21
N GLN A 283 -8.54 5.15 1.03
CA GLN A 283 -9.52 5.24 2.10
C GLN A 283 -10.94 5.07 1.53
N PRO A 284 -11.76 4.13 2.06
CA PRO A 284 -11.37 3.01 2.90
C PRO A 284 -10.53 1.99 2.11
N TRP A 285 -9.43 1.52 2.67
CA TRP A 285 -8.55 0.55 2.02
C TRP A 285 -8.96 -0.90 2.29
N ASP A 286 -8.52 -1.81 1.42
CA ASP A 286 -8.84 -3.25 1.50
C ASP A 286 -7.91 -3.97 2.49
N GLU A 287 -8.19 -3.82 3.79
CA GLU A 287 -7.42 -4.44 4.86
C GLU A 287 -7.34 -5.95 4.72
N ASP A 288 -8.47 -6.60 4.43
CA ASP A 288 -8.60 -8.05 4.43
C ASP A 288 -7.73 -8.66 3.34
N HIS A 289 -7.74 -8.10 2.13
CA HIS A 289 -6.92 -8.58 1.02
C HIS A 289 -5.41 -8.50 1.32
N VAL A 290 -4.97 -7.41 1.95
CA VAL A 290 -3.56 -7.25 2.36
C VAL A 290 -3.21 -8.21 3.49
N VAL A 291 -4.09 -8.38 4.48
CA VAL A 291 -3.89 -9.30 5.61
C VAL A 291 -3.78 -10.74 5.13
N GLU A 292 -4.67 -11.20 4.25
CA GLU A 292 -4.63 -12.54 3.66
C GLU A 292 -3.32 -12.80 2.92
N SER A 293 -2.86 -11.82 2.13
CA SER A 293 -1.57 -11.90 1.44
C SER A 293 -0.40 -12.03 2.42
N VAL A 294 -0.38 -11.22 3.48
CA VAL A 294 0.72 -11.26 4.47
C VAL A 294 0.67 -12.51 5.33
N GLN A 295 -0.51 -13.05 5.65
CA GLN A 295 -0.63 -14.34 6.35
C GLN A 295 -0.04 -15.48 5.52
N LYS A 296 -0.15 -15.39 4.18
CA LYS A 296 0.43 -16.34 3.24
C LYS A 296 1.96 -16.19 3.10
N THR A 297 2.47 -14.96 3.01
CA THR A 297 3.89 -14.71 2.70
C THR A 297 4.79 -14.50 3.93
N GLY A 298 4.19 -14.14 5.07
CA GLY A 298 4.89 -13.85 6.33
C GLY A 298 5.74 -12.58 6.33
N ARG A 299 5.76 -11.79 5.25
CA ARG A 299 6.59 -10.58 5.12
C ARG A 299 5.84 -9.48 4.37
N LEU A 300 6.02 -8.24 4.80
CA LEU A 300 5.41 -7.08 4.15
C LEU A 300 6.42 -5.95 3.93
N ILE A 301 6.37 -5.37 2.74
CA ILE A 301 6.96 -4.07 2.41
C ILE A 301 5.84 -3.16 1.92
N VAL A 302 5.76 -1.95 2.45
CA VAL A 302 4.88 -0.90 1.91
C VAL A 302 5.72 0.17 1.24
N THR A 303 5.35 0.60 0.03
CA THR A 303 6.11 1.63 -0.69
C THR A 303 5.20 2.68 -1.32
N HIS A 304 5.57 3.95 -1.20
CA HIS A 304 4.81 5.10 -1.70
C HIS A 304 5.70 6.34 -1.87
N GLU A 305 5.37 7.24 -2.79
CA GLU A 305 6.19 8.42 -3.09
C GLU A 305 6.21 9.47 -1.97
N ALA A 306 5.11 9.58 -1.21
CA ALA A 306 4.97 10.52 -0.09
C ALA A 306 6.05 10.33 1.00
N PRO A 307 6.32 11.35 1.84
CA PRO A 307 7.24 11.24 2.98
C PRO A 307 6.92 10.06 3.91
N ILE A 308 7.97 9.48 4.49
CA ILE A 308 7.87 8.29 5.34
C ILE A 308 7.16 8.58 6.67
N SER A 309 7.36 9.74 7.28
CA SER A 309 6.71 10.10 8.54
C SER A 309 5.24 10.42 8.30
N SER A 310 4.36 9.73 9.03
CA SER A 310 2.89 9.83 8.92
C SER A 310 2.33 9.57 7.52
N GLY A 311 3.12 9.03 6.59
CA GLY A 311 2.63 8.52 5.32
C GLY A 311 1.72 7.30 5.52
N PHE A 312 0.84 7.04 4.55
CA PHE A 312 -0.19 6.01 4.69
C PHE A 312 0.37 4.60 4.90
N GLY A 313 1.62 4.34 4.50
CA GLY A 313 2.28 3.08 4.83
C GLY A 313 2.45 2.81 6.33
N ALA A 314 2.34 3.82 7.19
CA ALA A 314 2.32 3.64 8.64
C ALA A 314 1.02 2.98 9.12
N GLU A 315 -0.13 3.35 8.56
CA GLU A 315 -1.45 2.78 8.89
C GLU A 315 -1.55 1.32 8.45
N ILE A 316 -1.04 1.02 7.25
CA ILE A 316 -0.96 -0.35 6.75
C ILE A 316 -0.06 -1.19 7.66
N ALA A 317 1.12 -0.68 8.02
CA ALA A 317 2.07 -1.40 8.86
C ALA A 317 1.51 -1.68 10.27
N SER A 318 0.85 -0.70 10.91
CA SER A 318 0.27 -0.88 12.24
C SER A 318 -0.89 -1.89 12.22
N THR A 319 -1.77 -1.81 11.22
CA THR A 319 -2.92 -2.70 11.04
C THR A 319 -2.46 -4.13 10.78
N VAL A 320 -1.53 -4.32 9.86
CA VAL A 320 -0.99 -5.65 9.54
C VAL A 320 -0.21 -6.22 10.71
N GLN A 321 0.58 -5.43 11.43
CA GLN A 321 1.26 -5.91 12.64
C GLN A 321 0.26 -6.49 13.63
N LYS A 322 -0.84 -5.77 13.88
CA LYS A 322 -1.87 -6.19 14.82
C LYS A 322 -2.57 -7.48 14.38
N ARG A 323 -2.90 -7.60 13.08
CA ARG A 323 -3.70 -8.70 12.53
C ARG A 323 -2.88 -9.94 12.14
N CYS A 324 -1.58 -9.75 11.86
CA CYS A 324 -0.68 -10.80 11.37
C CYS A 324 0.52 -11.03 12.30
N PHE A 325 0.45 -10.61 13.57
CA PHE A 325 1.58 -10.64 14.51
C PHE A 325 2.31 -12.00 14.55
N LEU A 326 1.55 -13.11 14.57
CA LEU A 326 2.10 -14.46 14.62
C LEU A 326 2.61 -14.98 13.28
N ASN A 327 2.25 -14.34 12.17
CA ASN A 327 2.67 -14.71 10.82
C ASN A 327 3.95 -13.98 10.39
N LEU A 328 4.29 -12.86 11.01
CA LEU A 328 5.40 -12.01 10.58
C LEU A 328 6.77 -12.65 10.88
N GLU A 329 7.47 -13.03 9.81
CA GLU A 329 8.82 -13.60 9.86
C GLU A 329 9.92 -12.53 9.90
N ALA A 330 9.58 -11.27 9.58
CA ALA A 330 10.46 -10.12 9.63
C ALA A 330 9.68 -8.85 9.99
N PRO A 331 10.35 -7.80 10.50
CA PRO A 331 9.73 -6.49 10.64
C PRO A 331 9.15 -6.00 9.31
N ILE A 332 8.00 -5.33 9.38
CA ILE A 332 7.38 -4.68 8.23
C ILE A 332 8.27 -3.51 7.80
N GLU A 333 8.70 -3.51 6.55
CA GLU A 333 9.54 -2.44 5.99
C GLU A 333 8.69 -1.40 5.28
N ARG A 334 9.12 -0.12 5.36
CA ARG A 334 8.48 0.99 4.64
C ARG A 334 9.51 1.71 3.80
N VAL A 335 9.31 1.73 2.49
CA VAL A 335 10.21 2.37 1.52
C VAL A 335 9.49 3.55 0.88
N ALA A 336 9.76 4.74 1.37
CA ALA A 336 9.00 5.94 1.00
C ALA A 336 9.91 7.13 0.65
N GLY A 337 9.31 8.25 0.24
CA GLY A 337 10.01 9.53 0.15
C GLY A 337 10.63 9.92 1.50
N TYR A 338 11.69 10.72 1.47
CA TYR A 338 12.30 11.21 2.71
C TYR A 338 11.46 12.29 3.39
N ASP A 339 11.72 12.54 4.67
CA ASP A 339 11.10 13.60 5.45
C ASP A 339 11.70 14.98 5.11
N THR A 340 11.54 15.35 3.85
CA THR A 340 11.89 16.66 3.30
C THR A 340 10.77 17.10 2.36
N PRO A 341 10.65 18.41 2.07
CA PRO A 341 9.93 18.86 0.89
C PRO A 341 10.46 18.16 -0.37
N PHE A 342 9.59 18.00 -1.37
CA PHE A 342 9.95 17.34 -2.63
C PHE A 342 10.98 18.21 -3.40
N PRO A 343 12.19 17.70 -3.71
CA PRO A 343 13.26 18.52 -4.30
C PRO A 343 13.19 18.59 -5.83
N HIS A 344 13.78 19.64 -6.42
CA HIS A 344 13.95 19.75 -7.88
C HIS A 344 15.10 18.86 -8.39
N VAL A 345 16.35 19.30 -8.25
CA VAL A 345 17.52 18.59 -8.81
C VAL A 345 17.86 17.29 -8.08
N HIS A 346 17.34 17.11 -6.86
CA HIS A 346 17.60 15.93 -6.04
C HIS A 346 16.48 14.87 -6.14
N GLU A 347 15.50 15.05 -7.03
CA GLU A 347 14.40 14.09 -7.22
C GLU A 347 14.89 12.63 -7.41
N PRO A 348 15.93 12.35 -8.23
CA PRO A 348 16.43 10.98 -8.39
C PRO A 348 16.97 10.34 -7.10
N PHE A 349 17.39 11.14 -6.13
CA PHE A 349 17.85 10.67 -4.83
C PHE A 349 16.72 10.56 -3.82
N TYR A 350 15.66 11.36 -3.97
CA TYR A 350 14.52 11.42 -3.07
C TYR A 350 13.58 10.23 -3.20
N LEU A 351 13.25 9.84 -4.44
CA LEU A 351 12.20 8.86 -4.71
C LEU A 351 12.53 7.46 -4.15
N PRO A 352 11.51 6.69 -3.73
CA PRO A 352 11.65 5.28 -3.37
C PRO A 352 11.90 4.42 -4.62
N THR A 353 13.12 4.44 -5.15
CA THR A 353 13.48 3.74 -6.40
C THR A 353 13.44 2.21 -6.29
N VAL A 354 13.44 1.53 -7.45
CA VAL A 354 13.54 0.06 -7.57
C VAL A 354 14.66 -0.50 -6.70
N HIS A 355 15.81 0.17 -6.66
CA HIS A 355 16.97 -0.27 -5.85
C HIS A 355 16.74 -0.15 -4.35
N ARG A 356 16.03 0.90 -3.88
CA ARG A 356 15.66 1.05 -2.47
C ARG A 356 14.66 -0.02 -2.04
N VAL A 357 13.68 -0.32 -2.89
CA VAL A 357 12.70 -1.40 -2.65
C VAL A 357 13.41 -2.76 -2.64
N PHE A 358 14.28 -3.03 -3.61
CA PHE A 358 15.05 -4.27 -3.67
C PHE A 358 16.00 -4.46 -2.47
N ASP A 359 16.61 -3.38 -1.96
CA ASP A 359 17.42 -3.44 -0.74
C ASP A 359 16.56 -3.78 0.50
N ALA A 360 15.33 -3.26 0.59
CA ALA A 360 14.39 -3.64 1.64
C ALA A 360 13.98 -5.13 1.54
N ILE A 361 13.78 -5.66 0.33
CA ILE A 361 13.56 -7.11 0.11
C ILE A 361 14.72 -7.91 0.70
N LYS A 362 15.98 -7.56 0.35
CA LYS A 362 17.17 -8.22 0.91
C LYS A 362 17.23 -8.16 2.44
N LYS A 363 16.92 -7.00 3.03
CA LYS A 363 16.89 -6.80 4.48
C LYS A 363 15.88 -7.72 5.15
N SER A 364 14.70 -7.87 4.56
CA SER A 364 13.65 -8.75 5.09
C SER A 364 14.09 -10.22 5.19
N TYR A 365 14.85 -10.73 4.21
CA TYR A 365 15.43 -12.09 4.29
C TYR A 365 16.61 -12.20 5.27
N SER A 366 17.44 -11.17 5.37
CA SER A 366 18.65 -11.21 6.21
C SER A 366 18.37 -10.97 7.71
N ALA A 367 17.25 -10.33 8.06
CA ALA A 367 16.81 -10.17 9.45
C ALA A 367 16.64 -11.52 10.17
N VAL A 368 16.15 -12.53 9.46
CA VAL A 368 15.99 -13.90 9.96
C VAL A 368 17.34 -14.53 10.33
N TYR A 369 18.35 -14.40 9.46
CA TYR A 369 19.70 -14.91 9.73
C TYR A 369 20.32 -14.24 10.96
N ARG A 370 20.08 -12.94 11.18
CA ARG A 370 20.60 -12.23 12.35
C ARG A 370 19.87 -12.65 13.63
N TRP A 371 18.55 -12.86 13.57
CA TRP A 371 17.76 -13.34 14.69
C TRP A 371 18.13 -14.78 15.10
N ILE A 372 18.26 -15.69 14.13
CA ILE A 372 18.71 -17.07 14.35
C ILE A 372 20.12 -17.07 14.95
N ASN A 373 21.06 -16.29 14.38
CA ASN A 373 22.42 -16.22 14.91
C ASN A 373 22.45 -15.62 16.32
N LEU A 374 21.69 -14.56 16.63
CA LEU A 374 21.69 -13.95 17.96
C LEU A 374 21.07 -14.85 19.05
N ARG A 375 20.10 -15.72 18.71
CA ARG A 375 19.52 -16.69 19.66
C ARG A 375 20.30 -18.01 19.75
N MET A 376 21.04 -18.39 18.72
CA MET A 376 21.87 -19.60 18.75
C MET A 376 23.30 -19.33 19.24
N HIS A 377 23.80 -18.09 19.22
CA HIS A 377 25.16 -17.79 19.70
C HIS A 377 25.41 -17.90 21.22
N PRO A 378 24.42 -17.77 22.14
CA PRO A 378 24.62 -18.13 23.54
C PRO A 378 24.55 -19.65 23.74
N LEU A 379 23.95 -20.38 22.80
CA LEU A 379 23.98 -21.84 22.74
C LEU A 379 25.24 -22.28 21.99
N GLY A 380 26.39 -21.75 22.43
CA GLY A 380 27.69 -22.31 22.08
C GLY A 380 27.69 -23.82 22.29
N SER A 381 28.57 -24.51 21.57
CA SER A 381 28.70 -25.96 21.38
C SER A 381 28.47 -26.86 22.62
N THR A 382 28.47 -26.30 23.83
CA THR A 382 28.06 -26.87 25.10
C THR A 382 26.58 -27.28 25.20
N CYS A 383 25.62 -26.56 24.60
CA CYS A 383 24.19 -26.93 24.70
C CYS A 383 23.79 -28.09 23.78
N LEU A 384 24.41 -28.19 22.60
CA LEU A 384 24.26 -29.36 21.74
C LEU A 384 24.88 -30.59 22.39
N LEU A 385 25.99 -30.41 23.14
CA LEU A 385 26.59 -31.47 23.94
C LEU A 385 25.69 -31.86 25.13
N LEU A 386 24.98 -30.92 25.78
CA LEU A 386 24.05 -31.20 26.88
C LEU A 386 22.78 -31.92 26.42
N LEU A 387 22.25 -31.60 25.24
CA LEU A 387 21.12 -32.36 24.65
C LEU A 387 21.56 -33.77 24.19
N VAL A 388 22.76 -33.90 23.63
CA VAL A 388 23.31 -35.21 23.23
C VAL A 388 23.77 -36.03 24.45
N THR A 389 24.26 -35.41 25.52
CA THR A 389 24.60 -36.12 26.77
C THR A 389 23.38 -36.43 27.63
N ALA A 390 22.32 -35.61 27.63
CA ALA A 390 21.04 -35.97 28.24
C ALA A 390 20.37 -37.15 27.50
N ALA A 391 20.53 -37.24 26.18
CA ALA A 391 20.10 -38.40 25.39
C ALA A 391 21.02 -39.64 25.55
N ALA A 392 22.31 -39.43 25.83
CA ALA A 392 23.29 -40.52 26.04
C ALA A 392 23.46 -40.97 27.50
N MET A 393 22.87 -40.26 28.48
CA MET A 393 22.87 -40.61 29.91
C MET A 393 21.59 -41.27 30.40
N LEU A 394 20.75 -41.78 29.49
CA LEU A 394 19.71 -42.74 29.81
C LEU A 394 20.23 -44.17 29.54
N PRO A 395 20.87 -44.85 30.51
CA PRO A 395 21.02 -46.29 30.41
C PRO A 395 19.64 -46.92 30.61
N ALA A 396 19.21 -47.68 29.60
CA ALA A 396 18.30 -48.82 29.66
C ALA A 396 17.30 -48.87 30.83
N PHE A 397 16.03 -48.55 30.57
CA PHE A 397 14.91 -49.19 31.27
C PHE A 397 13.80 -49.53 30.28
N PRO A 398 13.36 -50.81 30.20
CA PRO A 398 12.33 -51.24 29.27
C PRO A 398 10.95 -50.93 29.86
N VAL A 399 10.13 -50.16 29.14
CA VAL A 399 8.69 -50.08 29.41
C VAL A 399 7.99 -50.94 28.37
N LEU A 400 7.92 -52.24 28.65
CA LEU A 400 7.01 -53.16 28.00
C LEU A 400 5.91 -53.50 29.02
N ILE A 401 4.69 -53.05 28.71
CA ILE A 401 3.39 -53.71 28.95
C ILE A 401 3.16 -54.35 30.33
N PHE A 402 2.26 -53.76 31.13
CA PHE A 402 1.23 -54.52 31.85
C PHE A 402 -0.01 -53.62 32.05
N LEU A 403 -0.96 -53.73 31.11
CA LEU A 403 -2.36 -53.38 31.35
C LEU A 403 -3.01 -54.58 32.02
N GLN A 404 -3.22 -54.54 33.33
CA GLN A 404 -4.24 -55.34 34.00
C GLN A 404 -4.53 -54.75 35.39
N GLY A 405 -5.69 -54.12 35.50
CA GLY A 405 -6.20 -53.56 36.76
C GLY A 405 -7.47 -52.77 36.51
N ASN A 406 -8.61 -53.45 36.64
CA ASN A 406 -9.96 -52.89 36.57
C ASN A 406 -10.10 -51.62 37.44
N PHE A 407 -10.51 -50.52 36.82
CA PHE A 407 -11.20 -49.42 37.50
C PHE A 407 -12.57 -49.23 36.82
N PRO A 408 -13.68 -49.56 37.49
CA PRO A 408 -15.00 -49.16 37.03
C PRO A 408 -15.20 -47.68 37.38
N ASP A 409 -15.83 -46.95 36.46
CA ASP A 409 -16.38 -45.59 36.60
C ASP A 409 -15.41 -44.41 36.60
N LEU A 410 -15.10 -43.93 35.38
CA LEU A 410 -14.70 -42.53 35.12
C LEU A 410 -15.38 -42.04 33.82
N PRO A 411 -16.05 -40.86 33.82
CA PRO A 411 -16.76 -40.37 32.65
C PRO A 411 -15.81 -39.94 31.53
N SER A 412 -16.21 -40.28 30.31
CA SER A 412 -15.42 -40.19 29.08
C SER A 412 -15.28 -38.76 28.54
N TYR A 413 -14.36 -37.97 29.08
CA TYR A 413 -13.74 -36.83 28.40
C TYR A 413 -12.31 -36.72 28.95
N TYR A 414 -11.31 -36.52 28.08
CA TYR A 414 -9.85 -36.61 28.31
C TYR A 414 -9.25 -38.01 28.12
N THR A 415 -8.73 -38.25 26.91
CA THR A 415 -7.82 -39.36 26.61
C THR A 415 -6.44 -39.12 27.27
N VAL A 416 -5.72 -40.22 27.53
CA VAL A 416 -4.39 -40.25 28.18
C VAL A 416 -3.37 -39.31 27.52
N ASP A 417 -3.56 -38.98 26.24
CA ASP A 417 -2.73 -38.04 25.48
C ASP A 417 -2.81 -36.59 26.00
N HIS A 418 -3.95 -36.16 26.55
CA HIS A 418 -4.09 -34.80 27.09
C HIS A 418 -3.38 -34.62 28.44
N LEU A 419 -3.28 -35.68 29.25
CA LEU A 419 -2.52 -35.64 30.49
C LEU A 419 -1.01 -35.62 30.20
N ALA A 420 -0.55 -36.37 29.19
CA ALA A 420 0.84 -36.37 28.75
C ALA A 420 1.28 -35.01 28.19
N LEU A 421 0.41 -34.35 27.42
CA LEU A 421 0.67 -33.01 26.91
C LEU A 421 0.74 -31.96 28.03
N TYR A 422 -0.13 -32.07 29.05
CA TYR A 422 -0.13 -31.16 30.20
C TYR A 422 1.12 -31.33 31.07
N VAL A 423 1.60 -32.56 31.26
CA VAL A 423 2.83 -32.84 32.00
C VAL A 423 4.06 -32.36 31.22
N LEU A 424 4.05 -32.46 29.89
CA LEU A 424 5.10 -31.91 29.02
C LEU A 424 5.09 -30.37 29.00
N GLN A 425 3.92 -29.73 28.96
CA GLN A 425 3.79 -28.27 29.04
C GLN A 425 4.17 -27.74 30.43
N ALA A 426 3.74 -28.38 31.51
CA ALA A 426 4.13 -28.03 32.87
C ALA A 426 5.64 -28.22 33.08
N GLY A 427 6.22 -29.29 32.54
CA GLY A 427 7.66 -29.54 32.55
C GLY A 427 8.44 -28.49 31.77
N ALA A 428 7.97 -28.07 30.59
CA ALA A 428 8.58 -27.03 29.78
C ALA A 428 8.49 -25.64 30.44
N ILE A 429 7.39 -25.33 31.13
CA ILE A 429 7.20 -24.07 31.86
C ILE A 429 8.09 -24.02 33.11
N LEU A 430 8.22 -25.14 33.85
CA LEU A 430 9.15 -25.23 34.98
C LEU A 430 10.61 -25.10 34.53
N LEU A 431 10.97 -25.72 33.40
CA LEU A 431 12.31 -25.65 32.85
C LEU A 431 12.63 -24.23 32.35
N ALA A 432 11.66 -23.56 31.70
CA ALA A 432 11.79 -22.16 31.29
C ALA A 432 11.88 -21.19 32.48
N GLY A 433 11.14 -21.45 33.57
CA GLY A 433 11.22 -20.69 34.80
C GLY A 433 12.57 -20.84 35.52
N LEU A 434 13.09 -22.06 35.61
CA LEU A 434 14.41 -22.34 36.18
C LEU A 434 15.55 -21.75 35.33
N LEU A 435 15.43 -21.82 33.99
CA LEU A 435 16.36 -21.17 33.07
C LEU A 435 16.30 -19.64 33.20
N SER A 436 15.12 -19.05 33.38
CA SER A 436 14.96 -17.61 33.57
C SER A 436 15.53 -17.12 34.91
N MET A 437 15.43 -17.92 35.99
CA MET A 437 16.06 -17.59 37.28
C MET A 437 17.59 -17.67 37.22
N CYS A 438 18.16 -18.60 36.46
CA CYS A 438 19.62 -18.70 36.27
C CYS A 438 20.20 -17.56 35.40
N ILE A 439 19.40 -16.93 34.53
CA ILE A 439 19.83 -15.84 33.65
C ILE A 439 19.84 -14.47 34.36
N TYR A 440 19.05 -14.29 35.42
CA TYR A 440 18.91 -12.98 36.09
C TYR A 440 19.84 -12.75 37.28
N SER A 441 20.53 -13.79 37.77
CA SER A 441 21.52 -13.67 38.83
C SER A 441 22.91 -14.00 38.27
N ASP A 442 23.73 -12.99 38.00
CA ASP A 442 25.17 -13.11 37.66
C ASP A 442 26.00 -13.69 38.83
N VAL A 443 25.64 -14.89 39.29
CA VAL A 443 26.33 -15.62 40.35
C VAL A 443 26.59 -17.02 39.83
N ALA A 444 27.87 -17.35 39.62
CA ALA A 444 28.31 -18.71 39.36
C ALA A 444 27.89 -19.60 40.55
N CYS A 445 26.88 -20.44 40.35
CA CYS A 445 26.43 -21.40 41.35
C CYS A 445 27.12 -22.75 41.07
N PRO A 446 28.02 -23.25 41.95
CA PRO A 446 28.48 -24.62 41.86
C PRO A 446 27.33 -25.55 42.26
N LEU A 447 27.05 -26.55 41.44
CA LEU A 447 26.14 -27.64 41.77
C LEU A 447 26.47 -28.21 43.16
N ALA A 448 25.61 -27.95 44.14
CA ALA A 448 25.48 -28.74 45.34
C ALA A 448 24.18 -29.55 45.25
N ILE A 449 24.25 -30.67 44.55
CA ILE A 449 23.24 -31.75 44.67
C ILE A 449 23.44 -32.36 46.06
N LYS A 450 22.81 -31.81 47.09
CA LYS A 450 22.50 -32.51 48.35
C LYS A 450 21.23 -31.93 48.97
N GLY A 451 20.13 -32.68 48.82
CA GLY A 451 19.01 -32.70 49.76
C GLY A 451 18.02 -31.54 49.68
N TYR A 452 16.96 -31.70 48.87
CA TYR A 452 15.64 -31.15 49.21
C TYR A 452 14.57 -32.18 48.87
N ALA A 453 14.26 -32.99 49.88
CA ALA A 453 12.97 -33.66 50.03
C ALA A 453 12.09 -32.75 50.90
N PHE A 454 10.76 -32.84 50.74
CA PHE A 454 9.69 -32.13 51.49
C PHE A 454 9.53 -30.63 51.13
N VAL A 455 8.35 -30.01 50.96
CA VAL A 455 6.93 -30.23 51.35
C VAL A 455 6.06 -29.48 50.32
N PHE A 456 4.95 -30.04 49.85
CA PHE A 456 3.64 -29.34 49.75
C PHE A 456 2.52 -30.36 49.59
N ALA A 457 2.10 -30.89 50.74
CA ALA A 457 0.74 -31.33 50.97
C ALA A 457 0.00 -30.18 51.68
N ARG A 458 -1.27 -29.96 51.29
CA ARG A 458 -2.23 -28.96 51.79
C ARG A 458 -2.01 -27.50 51.34
N MET A 459 -2.73 -27.09 50.30
CA MET A 459 -4.02 -26.37 50.42
C MET A 459 -4.76 -26.40 49.08
#